data_AF-A0AAV1PFB0-F1
#
_entry.id   AF-A0AAV1PFB0-F1
#
_cell.length_a   1.000
_cell.length_b   1.000
_cell.length_c   1.000
_cell.angle_alpha   90.00
_cell.angle_beta   90.00
_cell.angle_gamma   90.00
#
_symmetry.space_group_name_H-M   'P 1'
#
loop_
_entity.id
_entity.type
_entity.pdbx_description
1 polymer ?
#
loop_
_entity_poly.entity_id
_entity_poly.type
_entity_poly.pdbx_seq_one_letter_code
_entity_poly.pdbx_strand_id
1 'polypeptide(L)'
;MDVKVHDRYPEGTTSKQRYVIKRRTDNFIIKDGELHYICRRKKNRSEHLAKVITTAEEANSVFVEFHCSGIGGHFGVEKTHSAIITRYYWPAIQEDIRKWIAQCPECQAKRAIIKEKREYEPIQLDLSKHDVAAGAVCHNRHWTLIIMYLKERRSLFGDPFGATDQQLQHCKTVTRKRDQDHNWILKRVENIDERRLEVQQRLLQGGDEYSRFGQTVADMIKRLPEDRRSDVMCEVYIHTREKNLIHTREKN
;
A
#
# COMPACT_ATOMS: atom_id res chain seq x y z
N MET A 1 -30.57 2.88 -29.77
CA MET A 1 -30.81 4.27 -29.32
C MET A 1 -30.50 4.32 -27.84
N ASP A 2 -29.59 5.20 -27.42
CA ASP A 2 -29.28 5.40 -26.00
C ASP A 2 -30.42 6.19 -25.37
N VAL A 3 -31.22 5.55 -24.53
CA VAL A 3 -32.40 6.18 -23.93
C VAL A 3 -32.12 6.44 -22.46
N LYS A 4 -31.91 7.71 -22.10
CA LYS A 4 -32.22 8.16 -20.75
C LYS A 4 -33.74 8.24 -20.67
N VAL A 5 -34.36 7.33 -19.92
CA VAL A 5 -35.82 7.34 -19.72
C VAL A 5 -36.17 8.57 -18.88
N HIS A 6 -36.46 9.68 -19.56
CA HIS A 6 -36.93 10.90 -18.91
C HIS A 6 -38.45 10.81 -18.71
N ASP A 7 -38.87 11.14 -17.48
CA ASP A 7 -40.23 11.57 -17.11
C ASP A 7 -41.42 10.61 -17.29
N ARG A 8 -41.17 9.29 -17.32
CA ARG A 8 -42.23 8.30 -17.06
C ARG A 8 -42.14 7.78 -15.63
N TYR A 9 -43.21 7.97 -14.87
CA TYR A 9 -43.35 7.47 -13.49
C TYR A 9 -44.59 6.58 -13.40
N PRO A 10 -44.61 5.56 -12.52
CA PRO A 10 -45.80 4.77 -12.26
C PRO A 10 -47.00 5.64 -11.87
N GLU A 11 -48.22 5.22 -12.22
CA GLU A 11 -49.43 5.89 -11.75
C GLU A 11 -49.49 5.93 -10.22
N GLY A 12 -49.98 7.04 -9.66
CA GLY A 12 -50.03 7.26 -8.20
C GLY A 12 -48.71 7.72 -7.55
N THR A 13 -47.62 7.89 -8.32
CA THR A 13 -46.33 8.34 -7.75
C THR A 13 -46.37 9.80 -7.31
N THR A 14 -46.15 10.05 -6.02
CA THR A 14 -46.08 11.39 -5.38
C THR A 14 -44.86 12.19 -5.84
N SER A 15 -44.89 13.53 -5.70
CA SER A 15 -43.76 14.41 -6.04
C SER A 15 -42.45 14.04 -5.31
N LYS A 16 -42.55 13.61 -4.05
CA LYS A 16 -41.39 13.16 -3.25
C LYS A 16 -40.78 11.88 -3.82
N GLN A 17 -41.62 10.91 -4.21
CA GLN A 17 -41.16 9.66 -4.84
C GLN A 17 -40.52 9.94 -6.22
N ARG A 18 -41.11 10.83 -7.04
CA ARG A 18 -40.53 11.22 -8.33
C ARG A 18 -39.14 11.84 -8.17
N TYR A 19 -38.96 12.72 -7.20
CA TYR A 19 -37.65 13.30 -6.87
C TYR A 19 -36.61 12.23 -6.48
N VAL A 20 -36.99 11.28 -5.63
CA VAL A 20 -36.09 10.19 -5.20
C VAL A 20 -35.73 9.29 -6.38
N ILE A 21 -36.70 8.89 -7.20
CA ILE A 21 -36.48 8.05 -8.39
C ILE A 21 -35.51 8.76 -9.33
N LYS A 22 -35.82 10.00 -9.73
CA LYS A 22 -34.99 10.81 -10.63
C LYS A 22 -33.55 10.94 -10.13
N ARG A 23 -33.38 11.20 -8.83
CA ARG A 23 -32.04 11.33 -8.22
C ARG A 23 -31.27 10.00 -8.22
N ARG A 24 -31.94 8.87 -8.00
CA ARG A 24 -31.30 7.55 -7.96
C ARG A 24 -30.99 7.02 -9.36
N THR A 25 -31.77 7.39 -10.37
CA THR A 25 -31.61 6.92 -11.74
C THR A 25 -30.68 7.78 -12.60
N ASP A 26 -30.21 8.94 -12.11
CA ASP A 26 -29.36 9.87 -12.89
C ASP A 26 -28.03 9.25 -13.36
N ASN A 27 -27.56 8.21 -12.66
CA ASN A 27 -26.35 7.46 -13.01
C ASN A 27 -26.65 6.20 -13.84
N PHE A 28 -27.85 6.04 -14.38
CA PHE A 28 -28.24 4.87 -15.15
C PHE A 28 -28.71 5.24 -16.55
N ILE A 29 -28.40 4.39 -17.52
CA ILE A 29 -28.81 4.54 -18.92
C ILE A 29 -29.15 3.17 -19.50
N ILE A 30 -30.14 3.12 -20.39
CA ILE A 30 -30.43 1.90 -21.16
C ILE A 30 -29.75 2.05 -22.51
N LYS A 31 -28.87 1.10 -22.82
CA LYS A 31 -28.14 1.01 -24.08
C LYS A 31 -28.31 -0.40 -24.65
N ASP A 32 -28.76 -0.47 -25.89
CA ASP A 32 -29.01 -1.74 -26.61
C ASP A 32 -29.92 -2.73 -25.86
N GLY A 33 -30.90 -2.20 -25.11
CA GLY A 33 -31.82 -2.99 -24.29
C GLY A 33 -31.27 -3.40 -22.92
N GLU A 34 -30.02 -3.07 -22.61
CA GLU A 34 -29.37 -3.40 -21.35
C GLU A 34 -29.17 -2.18 -20.45
N LEU A 35 -29.36 -2.38 -19.14
CA LEU A 35 -29.14 -1.34 -18.15
C LEU A 35 -27.64 -1.16 -17.88
N HIS A 36 -27.18 0.07 -17.96
CA HIS A 36 -25.79 0.46 -17.72
C HIS A 36 -25.71 1.53 -16.63
N TYR A 37 -24.67 1.45 -15.81
CA TYR A 37 -24.31 2.44 -14.81
C TYR A 37 -23.20 3.35 -15.36
N ILE A 38 -23.36 4.66 -15.15
CA ILE A 38 -22.43 5.70 -15.59
C ILE A 38 -21.37 5.89 -14.49
N CYS A 39 -20.21 5.29 -14.69
CA CYS A 39 -19.07 5.46 -13.79
C CYS A 39 -18.32 6.76 -14.13
N ARG A 40 -18.51 7.80 -13.31
CA ARG A 40 -17.81 9.09 -13.46
C ARG A 40 -16.48 9.11 -12.68
N ARG A 41 -15.34 9.06 -13.37
CA ARG A 41 -14.04 9.26 -12.71
C ARG A 41 -13.69 10.74 -12.58
N LYS A 42 -13.57 11.22 -11.34
CA LYS A 42 -13.22 12.62 -11.02
C LYS A 42 -11.88 13.10 -11.62
N LYS A 43 -10.89 12.20 -11.75
CA LYS A 43 -9.51 12.58 -12.07
C LYS A 43 -9.31 13.02 -13.53
N ASN A 44 -9.97 12.34 -14.48
CA ASN A 44 -9.77 12.57 -15.92
C ASN A 44 -11.05 12.97 -16.66
N ARG A 45 -12.16 13.22 -15.93
CA ARG A 45 -13.52 13.37 -16.50
C ARG A 45 -13.93 12.26 -17.48
N SER A 46 -13.26 11.11 -17.43
CA SER A 46 -13.60 9.96 -18.24
C SER A 46 -14.84 9.30 -17.63
N GLU A 47 -15.86 9.13 -18.45
CA GLU A 47 -17.04 8.33 -18.12
C GLU A 47 -16.92 7.00 -18.85
N HIS A 48 -17.18 5.91 -18.12
CA HIS A 48 -17.33 4.60 -18.73
C HIS A 48 -18.66 3.99 -18.31
N LEU A 49 -19.23 3.18 -19.20
CA LEU A 49 -20.47 2.47 -18.94
C LEU A 49 -20.15 1.09 -18.40
N ALA A 50 -20.74 0.75 -17.26
CA ALA A 50 -20.66 -0.56 -16.65
C ALA A 50 -22.01 -1.27 -16.76
N LYS A 51 -22.04 -2.50 -17.28
CA LYS A 51 -23.26 -3.30 -17.36
C LYS A 51 -23.80 -3.56 -15.94
N VAL A 52 -25.09 -3.30 -15.73
CA VAL A 52 -25.73 -3.53 -14.44
C VAL A 52 -26.11 -4.99 -14.33
N ILE A 53 -25.59 -5.63 -13.28
CA ILE A 53 -25.90 -7.00 -12.91
C ILE A 53 -27.07 -6.97 -11.93
N THR A 54 -28.08 -7.80 -12.19
CA THR A 54 -29.35 -7.76 -11.45
C THR A 54 -29.56 -8.95 -10.53
N THR A 55 -28.80 -10.04 -10.73
CA THR A 55 -28.90 -11.28 -9.93
C THR A 55 -27.61 -11.54 -9.13
N ALA A 56 -27.76 -12.20 -7.99
CA ALA A 56 -26.61 -12.52 -7.14
C ALA A 56 -25.71 -13.59 -7.78
N GLU A 57 -26.32 -14.50 -8.53
CA GLU A 57 -25.66 -15.58 -9.25
C GLU A 57 -24.75 -15.04 -10.36
N GLU A 58 -25.24 -14.07 -11.14
CA GLU A 58 -24.45 -13.42 -12.18
C GLU A 58 -23.33 -12.57 -11.55
N ALA A 59 -23.61 -11.85 -10.46
CA ALA A 59 -22.60 -11.06 -9.75
C ALA A 59 -21.47 -11.94 -9.19
N ASN A 60 -21.83 -13.10 -8.62
CA ASN A 60 -20.85 -14.08 -8.15
C ASN A 60 -20.06 -14.70 -9.31
N SER A 61 -20.69 -14.96 -10.45
CA SER A 61 -20.01 -15.48 -11.65
C SER A 61 -18.97 -14.49 -12.17
N VAL A 62 -19.32 -13.21 -12.26
CA VAL A 62 -18.37 -12.12 -12.58
C VAL A 62 -17.25 -12.07 -11.55
N PHE A 63 -17.56 -12.17 -10.26
CA PHE A 63 -16.53 -12.20 -9.23
C PHE A 63 -15.54 -13.36 -9.42
N VAL A 64 -16.04 -14.58 -9.61
CA VAL A 64 -15.21 -15.78 -9.80
C VAL A 64 -14.30 -15.62 -11.02
N GLU A 65 -14.81 -15.09 -12.13
CA GLU A 65 -14.00 -14.84 -13.32
C GLU A 65 -12.87 -13.82 -13.04
N PHE A 66 -13.15 -12.75 -12.31
CA PHE A 66 -12.16 -11.70 -12.06
C PHE A 66 -11.24 -11.96 -10.86
N HIS A 67 -11.55 -12.96 -10.04
CA HIS A 67 -10.76 -13.31 -8.85
C HIS A 67 -10.07 -14.67 -8.99
N CYS A 68 -10.82 -15.72 -9.32
CA CYS A 68 -10.34 -17.11 -9.33
C CYS A 68 -9.73 -17.54 -10.67
N SER A 69 -9.99 -16.81 -11.77
CA SER A 69 -9.37 -17.17 -13.05
C SER A 69 -7.85 -16.91 -13.04
N GLY A 70 -7.14 -17.49 -14.01
CA GLY A 70 -5.72 -17.20 -14.22
C GLY A 70 -5.43 -15.71 -14.46
N ILE A 71 -6.40 -14.94 -14.96
CA ILE A 71 -6.30 -13.49 -15.14
C ILE A 71 -6.50 -12.75 -13.81
N GLY A 72 -7.41 -13.26 -12.96
CA GLY A 72 -7.74 -12.71 -11.65
C GLY A 72 -6.71 -13.00 -10.56
N GLY A 73 -5.95 -14.09 -10.67
CA GLY A 73 -4.75 -14.37 -9.87
C GLY A 73 -4.95 -14.33 -8.35
N HIS A 74 -6.18 -14.48 -7.86
CA HIS A 74 -6.56 -14.31 -6.46
C HIS A 74 -6.12 -12.96 -5.86
N PHE A 75 -6.24 -11.88 -6.65
CA PHE A 75 -5.91 -10.55 -6.15
C PHE A 75 -6.80 -10.14 -4.95
N GLY A 76 -6.26 -9.23 -4.12
CA GLY A 76 -7.00 -8.66 -3.00
C GLY A 76 -8.12 -7.72 -3.45
N VAL A 77 -8.99 -7.37 -2.50
CA VAL A 77 -10.24 -6.60 -2.68
C VAL A 77 -10.10 -5.42 -3.64
N GLU A 78 -9.14 -4.52 -3.41
CA GLU A 78 -8.97 -3.32 -4.22
C GLU A 78 -8.70 -3.60 -5.70
N LYS A 79 -7.85 -4.59 -6.00
CA LYS A 79 -7.48 -4.93 -7.37
C LYS A 79 -8.63 -5.62 -8.10
N THR A 80 -9.27 -6.59 -7.45
CA THR A 80 -10.45 -7.28 -7.99
C THR A 80 -11.60 -6.31 -8.20
N HIS A 81 -11.91 -5.46 -7.22
CA HIS A 81 -12.92 -4.42 -7.33
C HIS A 81 -12.62 -3.46 -8.49
N SER A 82 -11.40 -2.92 -8.57
CA SER A 82 -10.99 -2.03 -9.66
C SER A 82 -11.14 -2.68 -11.04
N ALA A 83 -10.84 -3.98 -11.17
CA ALA A 83 -10.99 -4.71 -12.41
C ALA A 83 -12.47 -4.88 -12.81
N ILE A 84 -13.35 -5.19 -11.84
CA ILE A 84 -14.77 -5.42 -12.09
C ILE A 84 -15.51 -4.11 -12.41
N ILE A 85 -15.33 -3.04 -11.62
CA ILE A 85 -16.07 -1.78 -11.79
C ILE A 85 -15.83 -1.09 -13.13
N THR A 86 -14.81 -1.51 -13.89
CA THR A 86 -14.56 -1.00 -15.25
C THR A 86 -15.59 -1.51 -16.26
N ARG A 87 -16.26 -2.63 -15.97
CA ARG A 87 -17.16 -3.32 -16.90
C ARG A 87 -18.53 -3.63 -16.30
N TYR A 88 -18.62 -3.81 -14.99
CA TYR A 88 -19.84 -4.26 -14.31
C TYR A 88 -20.17 -3.41 -13.10
N TYR A 89 -21.45 -3.39 -12.74
CA TYR A 89 -21.96 -2.70 -11.56
C TYR A 89 -23.11 -3.50 -10.93
N TRP A 90 -23.11 -3.59 -9.61
CA TRP A 90 -24.29 -3.95 -8.81
C TRP A 90 -24.26 -3.22 -7.47
N PRO A 91 -25.40 -3.11 -6.76
CA PRO A 91 -25.43 -2.52 -5.43
C PRO A 91 -24.52 -3.27 -4.46
N ALA A 92 -23.75 -2.55 -3.63
CA ALA A 92 -22.86 -3.13 -2.62
C ALA A 92 -21.73 -4.03 -3.17
N ILE A 93 -21.31 -3.81 -4.43
CA ILE A 93 -20.20 -4.51 -5.10
C ILE A 93 -18.93 -4.63 -4.26
N GLN A 94 -18.55 -3.59 -3.51
CA GLN A 94 -17.34 -3.61 -2.69
C GLN A 94 -17.49 -4.53 -1.48
N GLU A 95 -18.65 -4.51 -0.82
CA GLU A 95 -18.97 -5.35 0.33
C GLU A 95 -19.02 -6.83 -0.06
N ASP A 96 -19.67 -7.13 -1.19
CA ASP A 96 -19.77 -8.48 -1.71
C ASP A 96 -18.39 -9.04 -2.08
N ILE A 97 -17.58 -8.29 -2.82
CA ILE A 97 -16.21 -8.69 -3.16
C ILE A 97 -15.38 -8.94 -1.90
N ARG A 98 -15.47 -8.05 -0.89
CA ARG A 98 -14.78 -8.22 0.38
C ARG A 98 -15.19 -9.52 1.07
N LYS A 99 -16.48 -9.80 1.12
CA LYS A 99 -17.05 -11.02 1.71
C LYS A 99 -16.61 -12.27 0.94
N TRP A 100 -16.71 -12.28 -0.38
CA TRP A 100 -16.38 -13.43 -1.20
C TRP A 100 -14.88 -13.77 -1.19
N ILE A 101 -14.00 -12.77 -1.21
CA ILE A 101 -12.55 -13.00 -1.04
C ILE A 101 -12.24 -13.53 0.35
N ALA A 102 -12.90 -13.04 1.39
CA ALA A 102 -12.75 -13.57 2.75
C ALA A 102 -13.20 -15.05 2.85
N GLN A 103 -14.08 -15.50 1.97
CA GLN A 103 -14.56 -16.88 1.90
C GLN A 103 -13.81 -17.75 0.88
N CYS A 104 -12.90 -17.17 0.09
CA CYS A 104 -12.16 -17.88 -0.95
C CYS A 104 -11.19 -18.92 -0.33
N PRO A 105 -11.34 -20.22 -0.60
CA PRO A 105 -10.51 -21.27 -0.02
C PRO A 105 -9.01 -21.10 -0.33
N GLU A 106 -8.68 -20.76 -1.57
CA GLU A 106 -7.29 -20.59 -2.01
C GLU A 106 -6.60 -19.40 -1.33
N CYS A 107 -7.33 -18.29 -1.17
CA CYS A 107 -6.83 -17.14 -0.42
C CYS A 107 -6.62 -17.47 1.06
N GLN A 108 -7.54 -18.23 1.67
CA GLN A 108 -7.42 -18.62 3.08
C GLN A 108 -6.25 -19.58 3.30
N ALA A 109 -6.06 -20.56 2.42
CA ALA A 109 -4.93 -21.49 2.47
C ALA A 109 -3.59 -20.74 2.36
N LYS A 110 -3.45 -19.80 1.40
CA LYS A 110 -2.23 -18.99 1.26
C LYS A 110 -1.97 -18.10 2.49
N ARG A 111 -3.01 -17.54 3.10
CA ARG A 111 -2.87 -16.73 4.32
C ARG A 111 -2.39 -17.55 5.51
N ALA A 112 -2.81 -18.80 5.64
CA ALA A 112 -2.32 -19.70 6.69
C ALA A 112 -0.80 -19.94 6.57
N ILE A 113 -0.31 -20.16 5.35
CA ILE A 113 1.14 -20.35 5.06
C ILE A 113 1.95 -19.09 5.41
N ILE A 114 1.40 -17.89 5.21
CA ILE A 114 2.09 -16.62 5.55
C ILE A 114 2.07 -16.38 7.07
N LYS A 115 1.04 -16.86 7.78
CA LYS A 115 0.93 -16.77 9.24
C LYS A 115 1.79 -17.80 9.96
N GLU A 116 2.13 -18.92 9.33
CA GLU A 116 3.26 -19.73 9.77
C GLU A 116 4.49 -18.83 9.74
N LYS A 117 4.91 -18.45 10.95
CA LYS A 117 6.06 -17.61 11.22
C LYS A 117 7.23 -18.27 10.50
N ARG A 118 7.62 -17.77 9.32
CA ARG A 118 8.89 -18.21 8.72
C ARG A 118 9.94 -17.99 9.80
N GLU A 119 10.52 -19.09 10.26
CA GLU A 119 11.55 -19.03 11.28
C GLU A 119 12.70 -18.26 10.65
N TYR A 120 12.92 -17.05 11.15
CA TYR A 120 14.01 -16.22 10.66
C TYR A 120 15.28 -16.87 11.17
N GLU A 121 16.11 -17.39 10.26
CA GLU A 121 17.47 -17.75 10.62
C GLU A 121 18.21 -16.46 10.99
N PRO A 122 18.62 -16.30 12.26
CA PRO A 122 19.35 -15.11 12.67
C PRO A 122 20.69 -15.08 11.95
N ILE A 123 21.04 -13.93 11.36
CA ILE A 123 22.39 -13.72 10.83
C ILE A 123 23.38 -13.95 11.96
N GLN A 124 24.24 -14.96 11.80
CA GLN A 124 25.28 -15.27 12.79
C GLN A 124 26.40 -14.25 12.65
N LEU A 125 26.47 -13.31 13.61
CA LEU A 125 27.51 -12.28 13.66
C LEU A 125 28.61 -12.72 14.63
N ASP A 126 29.83 -12.85 14.11
CA ASP A 126 31.00 -13.06 14.95
C ASP A 126 31.42 -11.74 15.60
N LEU A 127 31.09 -11.55 16.88
CA LEU A 127 31.40 -10.35 17.67
C LEU A 127 32.91 -10.15 17.91
N SER A 128 33.75 -11.15 17.62
CA SER A 128 35.21 -11.01 17.66
C SER A 128 35.75 -10.30 16.41
N LYS A 129 35.06 -10.45 15.28
CA LYS A 129 35.41 -9.87 13.97
C LYS A 129 34.63 -8.60 13.61
N HIS A 130 33.48 -8.39 14.24
CA HIS A 130 32.56 -7.31 13.89
C HIS A 130 32.24 -6.46 15.13
N ASP A 131 32.61 -5.18 15.07
CA ASP A 131 32.26 -4.21 16.12
C ASP A 131 30.96 -3.46 15.80
N VAL A 132 30.70 -3.23 14.51
CA VAL A 132 29.57 -2.45 14.01
C VAL A 132 28.93 -3.16 12.81
N ALA A 133 27.61 -3.15 12.71
CA ALA A 133 26.85 -3.63 11.55
C ALA A 133 25.98 -2.50 10.97
N ALA A 134 26.00 -2.30 9.66
CA ALA A 134 25.18 -1.29 9.00
C ALA A 134 24.28 -1.94 7.94
N GLY A 135 23.07 -1.40 7.75
CA GLY A 135 22.12 -1.92 6.76
C GLY A 135 20.98 -0.96 6.46
N ALA A 136 20.28 -1.20 5.37
CA ALA A 136 19.06 -0.47 5.03
C ALA A 136 17.82 -1.29 5.42
N VAL A 137 16.74 -0.62 5.80
CA VAL A 137 15.43 -1.24 6.03
C VAL A 137 14.36 -0.42 5.34
N CYS A 138 13.43 -1.08 4.65
CA CYS A 138 12.22 -0.47 4.12
C CYS A 138 11.02 -0.96 4.92
N HIS A 139 10.35 -0.04 5.61
CA HIS A 139 9.08 -0.31 6.27
C HIS A 139 8.03 0.70 5.82
N ASN A 140 6.87 0.22 5.35
CA ASN A 140 5.77 1.06 4.85
C ASN A 140 6.19 2.09 3.77
N ARG A 141 7.15 1.72 2.89
CA ARG A 141 7.74 2.60 1.87
C ARG A 141 8.53 3.77 2.46
N HIS A 142 8.94 3.69 3.72
CA HIS A 142 9.93 4.55 4.32
C HIS A 142 11.25 3.79 4.45
N TRP A 143 12.31 4.38 3.93
CA TRP A 143 13.66 3.81 3.98
C TRP A 143 14.42 4.39 5.17
N THR A 144 15.10 3.53 5.92
CA THR A 144 15.91 3.90 7.08
C THR A 144 17.25 3.17 7.01
N LEU A 145 18.36 3.89 7.14
CA LEU A 145 19.66 3.30 7.43
C LEU A 145 19.74 2.94 8.91
N ILE A 146 20.26 1.78 9.23
CA ILE A 146 20.49 1.32 10.60
C ILE A 146 21.99 1.05 10.75
N ILE A 147 22.58 1.52 11.84
CA ILE A 147 23.94 1.23 12.28
C ILE A 147 23.86 0.64 13.68
N MET A 148 24.41 -0.54 13.90
CA MET A 148 24.34 -1.29 15.16
C MET A 148 25.74 -1.48 15.71
N TYR A 149 26.01 -0.92 16.89
CA TYR A 149 27.22 -1.18 17.67
C TYR A 149 26.99 -2.45 18.48
N LEU A 150 27.54 -3.56 18.01
CA LEU A 150 27.15 -4.90 18.46
C LEU A 150 27.54 -5.15 19.92
N LYS A 151 28.71 -4.65 20.34
CA LYS A 151 29.22 -4.76 21.72
C LYS A 151 28.49 -3.84 22.70
N GLU A 152 28.13 -2.65 22.26
CA GLU A 152 27.43 -1.64 23.06
C GLU A 152 25.92 -1.91 23.15
N ARG A 153 25.40 -2.88 22.37
CA ARG A 153 23.96 -3.14 22.18
C ARG A 153 23.18 -1.85 21.85
N ARG A 154 23.82 -0.99 21.07
CA ARG A 154 23.30 0.33 20.69
C ARG A 154 23.03 0.34 19.19
N SER A 155 21.95 0.98 18.76
CA SER A 155 21.65 1.18 17.34
C SER A 155 21.32 2.63 17.04
N LEU A 156 21.81 3.10 15.90
CA LEU A 156 21.52 4.40 15.30
C LEU A 156 20.69 4.18 14.03
N PHE A 157 19.76 5.10 13.78
CA PHE A 157 18.84 5.12 12.65
C PHE A 157 19.02 6.43 11.89
N GLY A 158 19.39 6.36 10.62
CA GLY A 158 19.53 7.51 9.73
C GLY A 158 18.44 7.52 8.67
N ASP A 159 17.86 8.69 8.40
CA ASP A 159 16.98 8.87 7.25
C ASP A 159 17.79 9.36 6.04
N PRO A 160 17.96 8.51 5.00
CA PRO A 160 18.77 8.85 3.83
C PRO A 160 18.13 9.90 2.93
N PHE A 161 16.84 10.21 3.09
CA PHE A 161 16.15 11.19 2.23
C PHE A 161 15.96 12.56 2.87
N GLY A 162 16.17 12.67 4.18
CA GLY A 162 15.92 13.89 4.93
C GLY A 162 14.46 14.33 4.81
N ALA A 163 13.53 13.48 5.26
CA ALA A 163 12.11 13.76 5.14
C ALA A 163 11.74 15.05 5.87
N THR A 164 11.30 16.04 5.08
CA THR A 164 10.61 17.25 5.55
C THR A 164 9.29 16.87 6.22
N ASP A 165 8.77 17.75 7.09
CA ASP A 165 7.46 17.55 7.71
C ASP A 165 6.35 17.31 6.68
N GLN A 166 6.43 17.94 5.51
CA GLN A 166 5.49 17.72 4.41
C GLN A 166 5.58 16.30 3.81
N GLN A 167 6.78 15.74 3.66
CA GLN A 167 6.96 14.36 3.19
C GLN A 167 6.47 13.34 4.23
N LEU A 168 6.68 13.61 5.52
CA LEU A 168 6.12 12.80 6.60
C LEU A 168 4.59 12.87 6.62
N GLN A 169 4.00 14.05 6.48
CA GLN A 169 2.55 14.24 6.41
C GLN A 169 1.96 13.61 5.14
N HIS A 170 2.66 13.66 4.00
CA HIS A 170 2.26 12.99 2.78
C HIS A 170 2.26 11.46 2.97
N CYS A 171 3.32 10.89 3.52
CA CYS A 171 3.39 9.46 3.86
C CYS A 171 2.29 9.07 4.85
N LYS A 172 2.03 9.86 5.90
CA LYS A 172 0.93 9.65 6.86
C LYS A 172 -0.44 9.71 6.16
N THR A 173 -0.64 10.63 5.24
CA THR A 173 -1.92 10.80 4.50
C THR A 173 -2.18 9.67 3.49
N VAL A 174 -1.14 9.26 2.75
CA VAL A 174 -1.22 8.15 1.80
C VAL A 174 -1.43 6.81 2.55
N THR A 175 -0.91 6.69 3.77
CA THR A 175 -1.09 5.51 4.62
C THR A 175 -2.47 5.49 5.30
N ARG A 176 -2.99 6.62 5.80
CA ARG A 176 -4.37 6.76 6.32
C ARG A 176 -5.44 6.45 5.28
N LYS A 177 -5.18 6.70 3.99
CA LYS A 177 -6.10 6.33 2.90
C LYS A 177 -6.21 4.83 2.65
N ARG A 178 -5.31 3.99 3.19
CA ARG A 178 -5.27 2.55 2.93
C ARG A 178 -5.78 1.66 4.05
N ASP A 179 -5.87 2.14 5.30
CA ASP A 179 -6.40 1.35 6.41
C ASP A 179 -6.94 2.25 7.53
N GLN A 180 -8.24 2.18 7.78
CA GLN A 180 -8.87 2.80 8.96
C GLN A 180 -8.80 1.89 10.21
N ASP A 181 -8.31 0.64 10.09
CA ASP A 181 -8.40 -0.37 11.16
C ASP A 181 -7.09 -0.64 11.96
N HIS A 182 -5.98 0.06 11.67
CA HIS A 182 -4.67 -0.27 12.25
C HIS A 182 -4.01 0.86 13.04
N ASN A 183 -4.60 1.17 14.20
CA ASN A 183 -4.08 2.15 15.17
C ASN A 183 -2.66 1.80 15.70
N TRP A 184 -2.28 0.52 15.72
CA TRP A 184 -0.95 0.08 16.16
C TRP A 184 0.18 0.45 15.17
N ILE A 185 -0.13 0.58 13.88
CA ILE A 185 0.85 0.98 12.85
C ILE A 185 1.18 2.47 13.01
N LEU A 186 0.18 3.31 13.28
CA LEU A 186 0.39 4.74 13.53
C LEU A 186 1.27 4.96 14.77
N LYS A 187 0.97 4.28 15.89
CA LYS A 187 1.83 4.29 17.07
C LYS A 187 3.26 3.80 16.79
N ARG A 188 3.42 2.81 15.90
CA ARG A 188 4.73 2.30 15.52
C ARG A 188 5.50 3.25 14.60
N VAL A 189 4.81 3.94 13.70
CA VAL A 189 5.40 5.01 12.86
C VAL A 189 5.80 6.20 13.71
N GLU A 190 4.97 6.62 14.67
CA GLU A 190 5.31 7.69 15.62
C GLU A 190 6.53 7.32 16.48
N ASN A 191 6.61 6.08 16.99
CA ASN A 191 7.79 5.62 17.72
C ASN A 191 9.06 5.56 16.84
N ILE A 192 8.92 5.21 15.56
CA ILE A 192 10.03 5.25 14.60
C ILE A 192 10.44 6.69 14.29
N ASP A 193 9.48 7.61 14.14
CA ASP A 193 9.71 9.04 13.90
C ASP A 193 10.42 9.71 15.10
N GLU A 194 10.00 9.43 16.33
CA GLU A 194 10.64 9.92 17.56
C GLU A 194 12.08 9.43 17.67
N ARG A 195 12.30 8.12 17.46
CA ARG A 195 13.65 7.53 17.45
C ARG A 195 14.51 8.06 16.32
N ARG A 196 13.93 8.41 15.16
CA ARG A 196 14.63 9.04 14.03
C ARG A 196 15.13 10.44 14.41
N LEU A 197 14.29 11.27 15.04
CA LEU A 197 14.65 12.64 15.44
C LEU A 197 15.75 12.65 16.52
N GLU A 198 15.59 11.81 17.55
CA GLU A 198 16.59 11.63 18.61
C GLU A 198 17.95 11.21 18.02
N VAL A 199 17.94 10.33 17.01
CA VAL A 199 19.17 9.84 16.40
C VAL A 199 19.78 10.82 15.40
N GLN A 200 19.00 11.58 14.63
CA GLN A 200 19.57 12.67 13.82
C GLN A 200 20.32 13.68 14.70
N GLN A 201 19.78 14.00 15.87
CA GLN A 201 20.47 14.83 16.84
C GLN A 201 21.75 14.17 17.38
N ARG A 202 21.72 12.85 17.66
CA ARG A 202 22.92 12.10 18.11
C ARG A 202 23.99 11.91 17.03
N LEU A 203 23.62 11.70 15.76
CA LEU A 203 24.56 11.59 14.63
C LEU A 203 25.29 12.93 14.41
N LEU A 204 24.60 14.05 14.62
CA LEU A 204 25.21 15.39 14.57
C LEU A 204 26.14 15.66 15.77
N GLN A 205 25.97 14.94 16.89
CA GLN A 205 26.78 15.07 18.10
C GLN A 205 27.92 14.05 18.18
N GLY A 206 27.80 12.90 17.51
CA GLY A 206 28.74 11.78 17.57
C GLY A 206 29.90 11.94 16.59
N GLY A 207 31.07 12.30 17.10
CA GLY A 207 32.29 12.48 16.30
C GLY A 207 32.95 11.20 15.78
N ASP A 208 32.33 10.02 15.94
CA ASP A 208 32.91 8.73 15.55
C ASP A 208 32.78 8.44 14.04
N GLU A 209 33.69 7.62 13.51
CA GLU A 209 33.84 7.34 12.08
C GLU A 209 32.59 6.67 11.46
N TYR A 210 31.86 5.87 12.22
CA TYR A 210 30.69 5.14 11.72
C TYR A 210 29.44 6.02 11.68
N SER A 211 29.28 6.92 12.66
CA SER A 211 28.30 8.00 12.61
C SER A 211 28.55 8.92 11.41
N ARG A 212 29.81 9.26 11.12
CA ARG A 212 30.19 10.00 9.88
C ARG A 212 29.90 9.21 8.62
N PHE A 213 30.13 7.90 8.61
CA PHE A 213 29.80 7.03 7.48
C PHE A 213 28.29 7.06 7.18
N GLY A 214 27.45 6.85 8.20
CA GLY A 214 25.99 6.92 8.06
C GLY A 214 25.50 8.26 7.52
N GLN A 215 26.08 9.35 8.04
CA GLN A 215 25.80 10.70 7.57
C GLN A 215 26.25 10.92 6.12
N THR A 216 27.43 10.43 5.77
CA THR A 216 28.00 10.54 4.41
C THR A 216 27.14 9.81 3.40
N VAL A 217 26.70 8.58 3.71
CA VAL A 217 25.78 7.81 2.85
C VAL A 217 24.45 8.53 2.69
N ALA A 218 23.88 9.04 3.79
CA ALA A 218 22.65 9.81 3.73
C ALA A 218 22.82 11.08 2.88
N ASP A 219 23.93 11.80 3.01
CA ASP A 219 24.19 13.03 2.25
C ASP A 219 24.49 12.75 0.77
N MET A 220 25.14 11.64 0.44
CA MET A 220 25.30 11.17 -0.95
C MET A 220 23.94 10.88 -1.60
N ILE A 221 23.04 10.22 -0.88
CA ILE A 221 21.69 9.90 -1.39
C ILE A 221 20.86 11.18 -1.57
N LYS A 222 20.98 12.17 -0.68
CA LYS A 222 20.30 13.47 -0.82
C LYS A 222 20.73 14.24 -2.07
N ARG A 223 21.95 14.01 -2.58
CA ARG A 223 22.44 14.65 -3.83
C ARG A 223 21.79 14.07 -5.09
N LEU A 224 21.12 12.92 -4.99
CA LEU A 224 20.42 12.32 -6.12
C LEU A 224 19.06 13.00 -6.36
N PRO A 225 18.57 13.02 -7.62
CA PRO A 225 17.18 13.38 -7.95
C PRO A 225 16.18 12.55 -7.15
N GLU A 226 15.12 13.19 -6.65
CA GLU A 226 14.16 12.59 -5.69
C GLU A 226 13.50 11.31 -6.23
N ASP A 227 13.20 11.26 -7.52
CA ASP A 227 12.62 10.13 -8.24
C ASP A 227 13.54 8.90 -8.28
N ARG A 228 14.87 9.09 -8.19
CA ARG A 228 15.86 8.01 -8.24
C ARG A 228 16.32 7.52 -6.87
N ARG A 229 16.01 8.25 -5.79
CA ARG A 229 16.48 7.94 -4.43
C ARG A 229 15.97 6.60 -3.91
N SER A 230 14.70 6.26 -4.19
CA SER A 230 14.13 4.98 -3.75
C SER A 230 14.78 3.78 -4.45
N ASP A 231 15.08 3.91 -5.74
CA ASP A 231 15.71 2.83 -6.52
C ASP A 231 17.13 2.58 -6.02
N VAL A 232 17.90 3.64 -5.75
CA VAL A 232 19.24 3.50 -5.16
C VAL A 232 19.18 2.88 -3.76
N MET A 233 18.18 3.22 -2.95
CA MET A 233 17.99 2.55 -1.64
C MET A 233 17.58 1.08 -1.77
N CYS A 234 16.78 0.71 -2.77
CA CYS A 234 16.51 -0.70 -3.10
C CYS A 234 17.82 -1.43 -3.42
N GLU A 235 18.69 -0.84 -4.23
CA GLU A 235 19.98 -1.43 -4.59
C GLU A 235 20.90 -1.58 -3.37
N VAL A 236 20.99 -0.56 -2.51
CA VAL A 236 21.73 -0.64 -1.23
C VAL A 236 21.18 -1.75 -0.34
N TYR A 237 19.85 -1.90 -0.26
CA TYR A 237 19.21 -2.97 0.50
C TYR A 237 19.51 -4.36 -0.04
N ILE A 238 19.38 -4.55 -1.36
CA ILE A 238 19.70 -5.82 -2.02
C ILE A 238 21.18 -6.15 -1.77
N HIS A 239 22.08 -5.20 -2.01
CA HIS A 239 23.51 -5.39 -1.82
C HIS A 239 23.88 -5.68 -0.35
N THR A 240 23.29 -4.98 0.61
CA THR A 240 23.55 -5.22 2.05
C THR A 240 23.02 -6.59 2.49
N ARG A 241 21.86 -7.00 1.97
CA ARG A 241 21.24 -8.29 2.25
C ARG A 241 21.98 -9.46 1.59
N GLU A 242 22.45 -9.30 0.35
CA GLU A 242 23.15 -10.35 -0.39
C GLU A 242 24.61 -10.49 0.01
N LYS A 243 25.28 -9.38 0.33
CA LYS A 243 26.71 -9.41 0.66
C LYS A 243 27.00 -9.56 2.15
N ASN A 244 25.99 -9.69 3.02
CA ASN A 244 26.17 -9.59 4.48
C ASN A 244 27.14 -8.43 4.83
N LEU A 245 26.99 -7.28 4.16
CA LEU A 245 27.98 -6.19 4.20
C LEU A 245 27.95 -5.52 5.58
N ILE A 246 28.58 -6.20 6.53
CA ILE A 246 29.10 -5.62 7.74
C ILE A 246 30.35 -4.89 7.27
N HIS A 247 30.36 -3.56 7.38
CA HIS A 247 31.59 -2.82 7.15
C HIS A 247 32.53 -3.15 8.30
N THR A 248 33.40 -4.13 8.09
CA THR A 248 34.38 -4.61 9.04
C THR A 248 35.63 -3.77 8.96
N ARG A 249 36.05 -3.23 10.10
CA ARG A 249 37.49 -3.07 10.32
C ARG A 249 38.03 -4.46 10.64
N GLU A 250 38.64 -5.13 9.66
CA GLU A 250 39.49 -6.27 9.98
C GLU A 250 40.62 -5.76 10.89
N LYS A 251 40.75 -6.36 12.07
CA LYS A 251 41.91 -6.11 12.92
C LYS A 251 43.13 -6.72 12.22
N ASN A 252 44.06 -5.88 11.78
CA ASN A 252 45.47 -6.24 11.74
C ASN A 252 46.02 -6.31 13.15
#